data_AF-A0A350PGR2-F1
#
_entry.id   AF-A0A350PGR2-F1
#
_cell.length_a   1.000
_cell.length_b   1.000
_cell.length_c   1.000
_cell.angle_alpha   90.00
_cell.angle_beta   90.00
_cell.angle_gamma   90.00
#
_symmetry.space_group_name_H-M   'P 1'
#
loop_
_entity.id
_entity.type
_entity.pdbx_description
1 polymer ?
#
loop_
_entity_poly.entity_id
_entity_poly.type
_entity_poly.pdbx_seq_one_letter_code
_entity_poly.pdbx_strand_id
1 'polypeptide(L)'
;MNQKQLNEIKLRWKGKGGGPEAETTVVDSKLDKECVHVWSCNSDISKIIDRCGSAIMKIREDGDGVSFEIHRSAFRGAVYAFKVLKS
;
A
#
# COMPACT_ATOMS: atom_id res chain seq x y z
N MET A 1 12.03 -4.33 -4.95
CA MET A 1 11.51 -4.90 -3.68
C MET A 1 11.63 -6.42 -3.72
N ASN A 2 11.89 -7.09 -2.59
CA ASN A 2 11.88 -8.56 -2.55
C ASN A 2 10.43 -9.09 -2.61
N GLN A 3 10.11 -9.84 -3.66
CA GLN A 3 8.76 -10.40 -3.87
C GLN A 3 8.32 -11.31 -2.71
N LYS A 4 9.28 -11.95 -2.04
CA LYS A 4 9.01 -12.82 -0.88
C LYS A 4 8.44 -12.02 0.30
N GLN A 5 9.05 -10.87 0.64
CA GLN A 5 8.54 -10.00 1.72
C GLN A 5 7.15 -9.46 1.42
N LEU A 6 6.88 -9.05 0.17
CA LEU A 6 5.55 -8.59 -0.23
C LEU A 6 4.51 -9.70 -0.07
N ASN A 7 4.84 -10.93 -0.45
CA ASN A 7 3.94 -12.07 -0.29
C ASN A 7 3.70 -12.41 1.20
N GLU A 8 4.72 -12.36 2.04
CA GLU A 8 4.59 -12.61 3.50
C GLU A 8 3.70 -11.56 4.18
N ILE A 9 3.88 -10.28 3.84
CA ILE A 9 3.02 -9.19 4.35
C ILE A 9 1.60 -9.36 3.83
N LYS A 10 1.42 -9.58 2.51
CA LYS A 10 0.11 -9.80 1.91
C LYS A 10 -0.66 -10.92 2.60
N LEU A 11 -0.03 -12.07 2.86
CA LEU A 11 -0.69 -13.21 3.51
C LEU A 11 -1.11 -12.89 4.95
N ARG A 12 -0.29 -12.14 5.70
CA ARG A 12 -0.61 -11.72 7.07
C ARG A 12 -1.80 -10.78 7.15
N TRP A 13 -2.02 -9.95 6.13
CA TRP A 13 -3.08 -8.94 6.11
C TRP A 13 -4.31 -9.33 5.29
N LYS A 14 -4.23 -10.43 4.54
CA LYS A 14 -5.35 -10.97 3.77
C LYS A 14 -6.48 -11.40 4.72
N GLY A 15 -7.67 -10.85 4.51
CA GLY A 15 -8.85 -11.20 5.31
C GLY A 15 -8.88 -10.59 6.71
N LYS A 16 -7.88 -9.79 7.12
CA LYS A 16 -7.96 -8.97 8.33
C LYS A 16 -8.95 -7.84 8.10
N GLY A 17 -10.17 -7.99 8.61
CA GLY A 17 -11.17 -6.93 8.59
C GLY A 17 -10.63 -5.66 9.28
N GLY A 18 -11.09 -4.50 8.84
CA GLY A 18 -10.87 -3.28 9.59
C GLY A 18 -11.79 -3.29 10.82
N GLY A 19 -11.23 -3.28 12.03
CA GLY A 19 -11.99 -2.92 13.22
C GLY A 19 -12.51 -1.48 13.13
N PRO A 20 -13.32 -1.00 14.09
CA PRO A 20 -13.84 0.37 14.07
C PRO A 20 -12.74 1.45 14.02
N GLU A 21 -11.56 1.15 14.57
CA GLU A 21 -10.39 2.04 14.58
C GLU A 21 -9.46 1.87 13.36
N ALA A 22 -9.84 1.03 12.40
CA ALA A 22 -8.94 0.70 11.31
C ALA A 22 -8.98 1.76 10.21
N GLU A 23 -7.83 2.33 9.89
CA GLU A 23 -7.69 3.46 8.97
C GLU A 23 -6.79 3.12 7.78
N THR A 24 -6.97 3.88 6.71
CA THR A 24 -6.01 3.97 5.61
C THR A 24 -5.86 5.43 5.21
N THR A 25 -4.63 5.90 5.19
CA THR A 25 -4.28 7.30 4.94
C THR A 25 -3.37 7.37 3.71
N VAL A 26 -3.68 8.30 2.82
CA VAL A 26 -2.88 8.56 1.61
C VAL A 26 -2.34 9.98 1.68
N VAL A 27 -1.02 10.12 1.51
CA VAL A 27 -0.34 11.41 1.46
C VAL A 27 0.24 11.61 0.06
N ASP A 28 -0.45 12.45 -0.71
CA ASP A 28 -0.01 12.93 -2.02
C ASP A 28 0.52 14.37 -1.90
N SER A 29 1.80 14.50 -1.58
CA SER A 29 2.47 15.80 -1.49
C SER A 29 2.89 16.30 -2.86
N LYS A 30 2.65 17.59 -3.15
CA LYS A 30 3.16 18.24 -4.38
C LYS A 30 4.69 18.33 -4.43
N LEU A 31 5.36 18.21 -3.28
CA LEU A 31 6.81 18.21 -3.18
C LEU A 31 7.41 16.85 -3.56
N ASP A 32 6.71 15.74 -3.25
CA ASP A 32 7.12 14.40 -3.62
C ASP A 32 6.61 14.04 -5.02
N LYS A 33 7.40 14.35 -6.05
CA LYS A 33 6.99 14.10 -7.43
C LYS A 33 7.05 12.63 -7.84
N GLU A 34 7.88 11.83 -7.19
CA GLU A 34 8.18 10.46 -7.62
C GLU A 34 7.26 9.41 -6.99
N CYS A 35 6.77 9.65 -5.77
CA CYS A 35 6.01 8.68 -5.02
C CYS A 35 4.77 9.27 -4.34
N VAL A 36 3.90 8.37 -3.91
CA VAL A 36 2.78 8.63 -3.00
C VAL A 36 2.99 7.74 -1.78
N HIS A 37 2.78 8.31 -0.60
CA HIS A 37 2.91 7.59 0.66
C HIS A 37 1.54 7.09 1.10
N VAL A 38 1.48 5.84 1.53
CA VAL A 38 0.26 5.26 2.10
C VAL A 38 0.57 4.57 3.40
N TRP A 39 -0.27 4.79 4.39
CA TRP A 39 -0.28 3.98 5.60
C TRP A 39 -1.64 3.30 5.72
N SER A 40 -1.65 2.05 6.18
CA SER A 40 -2.88 1.29 6.41
C SER A 40 -2.66 0.32 7.56
N CYS A 41 -3.71 0.05 8.33
CA CYS A 41 -3.73 -0.98 9.38
C CYS A 41 -4.86 -2.01 9.17
N ASN A 42 -5.30 -2.20 7.91
CA ASN A 42 -6.44 -3.06 7.59
C ASN A 42 -6.17 -3.94 6.33
N SER A 43 -7.19 -4.68 5.86
CA SER A 43 -7.10 -5.54 4.65
C SER A 43 -6.61 -4.83 3.39
N ASP A 44 -6.66 -3.50 3.31
CA ASP A 44 -6.23 -2.72 2.16
C ASP A 44 -4.74 -2.89 1.88
N ILE A 45 -3.92 -3.20 2.89
CA ILE A 45 -2.53 -3.65 2.71
C ILE A 45 -2.43 -4.76 1.66
N SER A 46 -3.24 -5.81 1.83
CA SER A 46 -3.22 -6.95 0.90
C SER A 46 -3.67 -6.55 -0.50
N LYS A 47 -4.67 -5.66 -0.60
CA LYS A 47 -5.21 -5.16 -1.87
C LYS A 47 -4.23 -4.24 -2.60
N ILE A 48 -3.50 -3.40 -1.87
CA ILE A 48 -2.46 -2.50 -2.40
C ILE A 48 -1.35 -3.33 -3.02
N ILE A 49 -0.85 -4.34 -2.29
CA ILE A 49 0.18 -5.25 -2.78
C ILE A 49 -0.30 -5.99 -4.04
N ASP A 50 -1.55 -6.47 -4.05
CA ASP A 50 -2.12 -7.16 -5.22
C ASP A 50 -2.28 -6.26 -6.44
N ARG A 51 -2.60 -4.98 -6.25
CA ARG A 51 -2.85 -4.06 -7.35
C ARG A 51 -1.57 -3.48 -7.93
N CYS A 52 -0.66 -3.03 -7.07
CA CYS A 52 0.50 -2.25 -7.49
C CYS A 52 1.81 -2.69 -6.85
N GLY A 53 1.92 -3.96 -6.44
CA GLY A 53 3.12 -4.53 -5.83
C GLY A 53 4.42 -4.25 -6.61
N SER A 54 4.36 -4.26 -7.94
CA SER A 54 5.50 -3.96 -8.82
C SER A 54 5.97 -2.51 -8.78
N ALA A 55 5.11 -1.58 -8.32
CA ALA A 55 5.42 -0.16 -8.18
C ALA A 55 5.71 0.25 -6.74
N ILE A 56 5.66 -0.67 -5.77
CA ILE A 56 6.04 -0.37 -4.39
C ILE A 56 7.56 -0.23 -4.34
N MET A 57 8.03 0.94 -3.96
CA MET A 57 9.44 1.32 -3.86
C MET A 57 10.00 0.96 -2.49
N LYS A 58 9.25 1.29 -1.42
CA LYS A 58 9.61 0.94 -0.04
C LYS A 58 8.39 0.49 0.75
N ILE A 59 8.65 -0.36 1.74
CA ILE A 59 7.65 -0.88 2.67
C ILE A 59 8.25 -0.88 4.08
N ARG A 60 7.45 -0.50 5.06
CA ARG A 60 7.83 -0.49 6.48
C ARG A 60 6.66 -0.99 7.29
N GLU A 61 6.92 -1.93 8.19
CA GLU A 61 5.92 -2.38 9.16
C GLU A 61 6.08 -1.53 10.42
N ASP A 62 5.02 -0.81 10.79
CA ASP A 62 5.01 0.15 11.89
C ASP A 62 3.96 -0.28 12.91
N GLY A 63 4.37 -1.10 13.88
CA GLY A 63 3.50 -1.62 14.95
C GLY A 63 2.24 -2.32 14.40
N ASP A 64 1.14 -1.57 14.39
CA ASP A 64 -0.19 -2.03 13.98
C ASP A 64 -0.51 -1.80 12.50
N GLY A 65 0.42 -1.26 11.71
CA GLY A 65 0.16 -0.95 10.30
C GLY A 65 1.36 -1.14 9.38
N VAL A 66 1.16 -0.80 8.11
CA VAL A 66 2.17 -0.86 7.07
C VAL A 66 2.19 0.44 6.29
N SER A 67 3.38 1.04 6.22
CA SER A 67 3.69 2.18 5.37
C SER A 67 4.23 1.72 4.02
N PHE A 68 3.77 2.35 2.95
CA PHE A 68 4.20 2.14 1.57
C PHE A 68 4.69 3.45 0.97
N GLU A 69 5.82 3.38 0.28
CA GLU A 69 6.18 4.37 -0.75
C GLU A 69 5.90 3.74 -2.11
N ILE A 70 4.96 4.30 -2.87
CA ILE A 70 4.52 3.72 -4.15
C ILE A 70 4.82 4.71 -5.26
N HIS A 71 5.43 4.23 -6.33
CA HIS A 71 5.76 5.07 -7.47
C HIS A 71 4.49 5.69 -8.07
N ARG A 72 4.53 7.00 -8.32
CA ARG A 72 3.35 7.81 -8.71
C ARG A 72 2.66 7.30 -9.98
N SER A 73 3.39 6.63 -10.88
CA SER A 73 2.80 6.02 -12.08
C SER A 73 1.68 5.01 -11.77
N ALA A 74 1.69 4.40 -10.58
CA ALA A 74 0.69 3.43 -10.12
C ALA A 74 -0.48 4.08 -9.35
N PHE A 75 -0.37 5.35 -8.96
CA PHE A 75 -1.43 6.06 -8.26
C PHE A 75 -2.50 6.59 -9.25
N ARG A 76 -3.78 6.54 -8.87
CA ARG A 76 -4.92 7.07 -9.65
C ARG A 76 -5.68 8.22 -8.95
N GLY A 77 -5.47 8.45 -7.65
CA GLY A 77 -6.25 9.39 -6.84
C GLY A 77 -7.03 8.70 -5.71
N ALA A 78 -7.33 9.42 -4.63
CA ALA A 78 -7.81 8.85 -3.36
C ALA A 78 -9.03 7.90 -3.46
N VAL A 79 -9.97 8.16 -4.38
CA VAL A 79 -11.22 7.38 -4.53
C VAL A 79 -10.98 5.96 -5.08
N TYR A 80 -9.94 5.77 -5.90
CA TYR A 80 -9.61 4.48 -6.54
C TYR A 80 -8.15 4.06 -6.33
N ALA A 81 -7.45 4.77 -5.42
CA ALA A 81 -6.02 4.86 -5.09
C ALA A 81 -5.00 4.29 -6.08
N PHE A 82 -5.11 3.03 -6.52
CA PHE A 82 -4.07 2.33 -7.28
C PHE A 82 -4.56 1.65 -8.56
N LYS A 83 -3.73 1.74 -9.61
CA LYS A 83 -3.84 0.98 -10.86
C LYS A 83 -3.63 -0.50 -10.57
N VAL A 84 -4.37 -1.35 -11.28
CA VAL A 84 -4.00 -2.77 -11.41
C VAL A 84 -2.86 -2.84 -12.42
N LEU A 85 -1.65 -3.14 -11.96
CA LEU A 85 -0.49 -3.38 -12.80
C LEU A 85 -0.37 -4.89 -13.00
N LYS A 86 -0.34 -5.33 -14.27
CA LYS A 86 -0.03 -6.73 -14.58
C LYS A 86 1.44 -6.98 -14.25
N SER A 87 1.70 -8.00 -13.42
CA SER A 87 3.06 -8.51 -13.15
C SER A 87 3.63 -9.20 -14.37
#